data_AF-A0A120DIF8-F1
#
_entry.id   AF-A0A120DIF8-F1
#
_cell.length_a   1.000
_cell.length_b   1.000
_cell.length_c   1.000
_cell.angle_alpha   90.00
_cell.angle_beta   90.00
_cell.angle_gamma   90.00
#
_symmetry.space_group_name_H-M   'P 1'
#
loop_
_entity.id
_entity.type
_entity.pdbx_description
1 polymer ?
#
loop_
_entity_poly.entity_id
_entity_poly.type
_entity_poly.pdbx_seq_one_letter_code
_entity_poly.pdbx_strand_id
1 'polypeptide(L)'
;MRKKFSLVLLLTTIFTISLTACTNQNKVDHTKSQTKITSTPTLFFHGGGSSYHAEEHMVAAAEKAGVTNSVIRAEVAPNGKVSLSGSWKKGAKNPIVEVNYENNRELNFSRHGVYATNVVKALQKRYGIKK
;
A
#
# COMPACT_ATOMS: atom_id res chain seq x y z
N MET A 1 58.98 27.50 6.26
CA MET A 1 57.92 27.04 5.32
C MET A 1 57.27 25.71 5.73
N ARG A 2 57.99 24.76 6.32
CA ARG A 2 57.46 23.42 6.71
C ARG A 2 56.35 23.42 7.80
N LYS A 3 56.41 24.30 8.80
CA LYS A 3 55.41 24.33 9.90
C LYS A 3 54.03 24.86 9.46
N LYS A 4 53.99 25.82 8.53
CA LYS A 4 52.72 26.36 7.96
C LYS A 4 52.06 25.34 7.02
N PHE A 5 52.86 24.58 6.28
CA PHE A 5 52.37 23.51 5.40
C PHE A 5 51.80 22.31 6.19
N SER A 6 52.42 21.96 7.32
CA SER A 6 51.92 20.91 8.22
C SER A 6 50.61 21.29 8.92
N LEU A 7 50.39 22.58 9.22
CA LEU A 7 49.15 23.07 9.83
C LEU A 7 47.98 23.06 8.82
N VAL A 8 48.26 23.43 7.56
CA VAL A 8 47.26 23.41 6.47
C VAL A 8 46.84 21.98 6.14
N LEU A 9 47.77 21.01 6.15
CA LEU A 9 47.47 19.60 5.91
C LEU A 9 46.66 18.94 7.05
N LEU A 10 46.80 19.44 8.29
CA LEU A 10 46.02 18.96 9.43
C LEU A 10 44.58 19.52 9.44
N LEU A 11 44.41 20.77 8.99
CA LEU A 11 43.09 21.42 8.90
C LEU A 11 42.23 20.84 7.76
N THR A 12 42.84 20.46 6.63
CA THR A 12 42.10 19.85 5.50
C THR A 12 41.64 18.43 5.80
N THR A 13 42.39 17.66 6.59
CA THR A 13 42.01 16.30 7.01
C THR A 13 40.90 16.30 8.07
N ILE A 14 40.83 17.32 8.94
CA ILE A 14 39.73 17.48 9.91
C ILE A 14 38.43 17.90 9.21
N PHE A 15 38.52 18.70 8.13
CA PHE A 15 37.35 19.14 7.36
C PHE A 15 36.72 17.99 6.54
N THR A 16 37.51 17.04 6.03
CA THR A 16 36.99 15.87 5.31
C THR A 16 36.38 14.81 6.23
N ILE A 17 36.84 14.68 7.48
CA ILE A 17 36.23 13.78 8.48
C ILE A 17 34.85 14.30 8.95
N SER A 18 34.66 15.63 8.96
CA SER A 18 33.40 16.25 9.40
C SER A 18 32.24 16.10 8.40
N LEU A 19 32.51 15.76 7.12
CA LEU A 19 31.45 15.54 6.12
C LEU A 19 30.91 14.11 6.08
N THR A 20 31.62 13.13 6.67
CA THR A 20 31.24 11.70 6.59
C THR A 20 30.41 11.23 7.79
N ALA A 21 30.14 12.09 8.78
CA ALA A 21 29.50 11.72 10.04
C ALA A 21 27.97 11.89 10.08
N CYS A 22 27.32 12.31 8.99
CA CYS A 22 25.88 12.60 8.96
C CYS A 22 25.08 11.69 8.02
N THR A 23 25.33 10.38 8.01
CA THR A 23 24.48 9.40 7.31
C THR A 23 24.15 8.17 8.15
N ASN A 24 23.91 8.36 9.45
CA ASN A 24 23.16 7.38 10.24
C ASN A 24 21.69 7.80 10.30
N GLN A 25 21.00 7.67 9.17
CA GLN A 25 19.56 7.49 9.21
C GLN A 25 19.31 6.16 9.89
N ASN A 26 19.07 6.22 11.20
CA ASN A 26 18.42 5.15 11.93
C ASN A 26 17.18 4.75 11.12
N LYS A 27 17.28 3.66 10.37
CA LYS A 27 16.10 2.95 9.89
C LYS A 27 15.45 2.43 11.14
N VAL A 28 14.59 3.27 11.74
CA VAL A 28 13.59 2.80 12.68
C VAL A 28 12.79 1.80 11.88
N ASP A 29 13.11 0.53 12.09
CA ASP A 29 12.39 -0.59 11.52
C ASP A 29 11.04 -0.56 12.24
N HIS A 30 10.14 0.31 11.78
CA HIS A 30 8.75 0.30 12.12
C HIS A 30 8.18 -0.98 11.52
N THR A 31 8.51 -2.11 12.14
CA THR A 31 7.75 -3.34 12.08
C THR A 31 6.42 -3.04 12.77
N LYS A 32 5.60 -2.18 12.14
CA LYS A 32 4.18 -2.05 12.44
C LYS A 32 3.66 -3.47 12.33
N SER A 33 3.32 -4.05 13.48
CA SER A 33 2.70 -5.37 13.56
C SER A 33 1.60 -5.41 12.51
N GLN A 34 1.82 -6.22 11.48
CA GLN A 34 0.92 -6.29 10.34
C GLN A 34 -0.44 -6.74 10.87
N THR A 35 -1.48 -5.92 10.67
CA THR A 35 -2.82 -6.27 11.15
C THR A 35 -3.26 -7.53 10.43
N LYS A 36 -3.34 -8.65 11.16
CA LYS A 36 -3.71 -9.93 10.56
C LYS A 36 -5.22 -10.07 10.51
N ILE A 37 -5.75 -10.35 9.32
CA ILE A 37 -7.16 -10.65 9.10
C ILE A 37 -7.31 -12.15 8.88
N THR A 38 -8.22 -12.77 9.64
CA THR A 38 -8.48 -14.22 9.61
C THR A 38 -9.79 -14.58 8.92
N SER A 39 -10.71 -13.64 8.78
CA SER A 39 -11.94 -13.79 8.00
C SER A 39 -11.68 -13.60 6.50
N THR A 40 -12.55 -14.14 5.67
CA THR A 40 -12.49 -13.98 4.22
C THR A 40 -13.07 -12.63 3.80
N PRO A 41 -12.31 -11.76 3.09
CA PRO A 41 -12.87 -10.55 2.53
C PRO A 41 -13.71 -10.81 1.28
N THR A 42 -14.70 -9.96 1.02
CA THR A 42 -15.47 -9.93 -0.23
C THR A 42 -14.97 -8.79 -1.10
N LEU A 43 -14.63 -9.06 -2.35
CA LEU A 43 -14.15 -8.06 -3.30
C LEU A 43 -15.26 -7.74 -4.30
N PHE A 44 -15.60 -6.46 -4.41
CA PHE A 44 -16.56 -5.95 -5.37
C PHE A 44 -15.82 -5.32 -6.55
N PHE A 45 -16.20 -5.71 -7.78
CA PHE A 45 -15.59 -5.22 -9.01
C PHE A 45 -16.68 -4.64 -9.92
N HIS A 46 -16.42 -3.46 -10.47
CA HIS A 46 -17.33 -2.83 -11.43
C HIS A 46 -17.16 -3.33 -12.85
N GLY A 47 -18.19 -3.09 -13.66
CA GLY A 47 -18.19 -3.33 -15.11
C GLY A 47 -17.47 -2.24 -15.92
N GLY A 48 -17.37 -2.46 -17.23
CA GLY A 48 -16.70 -1.54 -18.15
C GLY A 48 -17.33 -0.14 -18.18
N GLY A 49 -16.49 0.89 -18.18
CA GLY A 49 -16.90 2.30 -18.20
C GLY A 49 -17.44 2.84 -16.86
N SER A 50 -17.45 2.01 -15.82
CA SER A 50 -17.95 2.37 -14.48
C SER A 50 -16.81 2.68 -13.50
N SER A 51 -17.12 2.76 -12.20
CA SER A 51 -16.17 2.87 -11.09
C SER A 51 -16.74 2.14 -9.87
N TYR A 52 -15.98 2.11 -8.78
CA TYR A 52 -16.42 1.53 -7.50
C TYR A 52 -17.78 2.04 -6.97
N HIS A 53 -18.22 3.23 -7.39
CA HIS A 53 -19.53 3.78 -7.01
C HIS A 53 -20.69 2.89 -7.45
N ALA A 54 -20.52 2.05 -8.48
CA ALA A 54 -21.56 1.13 -8.92
C ALA A 54 -21.89 0.07 -7.86
N GLU A 55 -20.96 -0.24 -6.94
CA GLU A 55 -21.13 -1.26 -5.92
C GLU A 55 -21.48 -0.68 -4.54
N GLU A 56 -21.33 0.63 -4.33
CA GLU A 56 -21.60 1.31 -3.06
C GLU A 56 -23.00 1.00 -2.49
N HIS A 57 -24.01 0.85 -3.34
CA HIS A 57 -25.37 0.50 -2.88
C HIS A 57 -25.44 -0.90 -2.24
N MET A 58 -24.70 -1.88 -2.77
CA MET A 58 -24.61 -3.23 -2.20
C MET A 58 -23.79 -3.21 -0.91
N VAL A 59 -22.70 -2.45 -0.89
CA VAL A 59 -21.84 -2.29 0.30
C VAL A 59 -22.62 -1.62 1.44
N ALA A 60 -23.31 -0.52 1.16
CA ALA A 60 -24.16 0.17 2.13
C ALA A 60 -25.28 -0.72 2.67
N ALA A 61 -25.88 -1.57 1.83
CA ALA A 61 -26.87 -2.55 2.27
C ALA A 61 -26.25 -3.59 3.22
N ALA A 62 -25.04 -4.08 2.93
CA ALA A 62 -24.32 -5.00 3.80
C ALA A 62 -23.95 -4.37 5.15
N GLU A 63 -23.51 -3.10 5.15
CA GLU A 63 -23.25 -2.35 6.38
C GLU A 63 -24.52 -2.13 7.20
N LYS A 64 -25.62 -1.70 6.56
CA LYS A 64 -26.92 -1.49 7.21
C LYS A 64 -27.49 -2.78 7.81
N ALA A 65 -27.25 -3.92 7.16
CA ALA A 65 -27.64 -5.23 7.66
C ALA A 65 -26.71 -5.75 8.80
N GLY A 66 -25.66 -5.01 9.16
CA GLY A 66 -24.70 -5.41 10.20
C GLY A 66 -23.77 -6.54 9.78
N VAL A 67 -23.66 -6.83 8.47
CA VAL A 67 -22.78 -7.90 7.94
C VAL A 67 -21.31 -7.52 8.14
N THR A 68 -20.99 -6.23 7.96
CA THR A 68 -19.64 -5.69 8.10
C THR A 68 -19.69 -4.23 8.54
N ASN A 69 -18.55 -3.74 9.03
CA ASN A 69 -18.24 -2.33 9.25
C ASN A 69 -16.82 -2.00 8.77
N SER A 70 -16.28 -2.87 7.93
CA SER A 70 -14.87 -2.95 7.58
C SER A 70 -14.73 -2.88 6.07
N VAL A 71 -14.98 -1.69 5.52
CA VAL A 71 -14.86 -1.39 4.09
C VAL A 71 -13.54 -0.65 3.83
N ILE A 72 -12.84 -1.04 2.78
CA ILE A 72 -11.71 -0.30 2.22
C ILE A 72 -11.85 -0.23 0.70
N ARG A 73 -11.08 0.63 0.06
CA ARG A 73 -11.03 0.72 -1.40
C ARG A 73 -9.66 0.32 -1.94
N ALA A 74 -9.65 -0.44 -3.02
CA ALA A 74 -8.45 -0.77 -3.79
C ALA A 74 -8.49 -0.04 -5.14
N GLU A 75 -7.58 0.93 -5.32
CA GLU A 75 -7.39 1.64 -6.58
C GLU A 75 -6.34 0.91 -7.42
N VAL A 76 -6.69 0.52 -8.64
CA VAL A 76 -5.78 -0.12 -9.58
C VAL A 76 -5.48 0.83 -10.73
N ALA A 77 -4.24 1.32 -10.76
CA ALA A 77 -3.77 2.20 -11.83
C ALA A 77 -3.66 1.45 -13.18
N PRO A 78 -3.60 2.15 -14.33
CA PRO A 78 -3.50 1.50 -15.65
C PRO A 78 -2.30 0.56 -15.81
N ASN A 79 -1.23 0.78 -15.05
CA ASN A 79 -0.06 -0.11 -15.02
C ASN A 79 -0.21 -1.33 -14.09
N GLY A 80 -1.38 -1.50 -13.46
CA GLY A 80 -1.68 -2.59 -12.54
C GLY A 80 -1.19 -2.38 -11.10
N LYS A 81 -0.60 -1.23 -10.77
CA LYS A 81 -0.20 -0.90 -9.39
C LYS A 81 -1.46 -0.70 -8.54
N VAL A 82 -1.47 -1.32 -7.36
CA VAL A 82 -2.58 -1.22 -6.41
C VAL A 82 -2.23 -0.28 -5.25
N SER A 83 -3.15 0.62 -4.92
CA SER A 83 -3.13 1.37 -3.67
C SER A 83 -4.39 1.07 -2.85
N LEU A 84 -4.26 1.04 -1.52
CA LEU A 84 -5.35 0.65 -0.62
C LEU A 84 -5.70 1.84 0.29
N SER A 85 -6.89 2.40 0.09
CA SER A 85 -7.44 3.51 0.87
C SER A 85 -8.24 2.97 2.06
N GLY A 86 -7.95 3.49 3.25
CA GLY A 86 -8.48 2.96 4.51
C GLY A 86 -7.66 1.83 5.10
N SER A 87 -8.15 1.24 6.20
CA SER A 87 -7.51 0.12 6.88
C SER A 87 -8.51 -0.70 7.69
N TRP A 88 -8.39 -2.02 7.65
CA TRP A 88 -9.13 -2.88 8.58
C TRP A 88 -8.44 -2.96 9.94
N LYS A 89 -9.26 -3.08 10.99
CA LYS A 89 -8.80 -3.36 12.36
C LYS A 89 -8.62 -4.87 12.55
N LYS A 90 -7.81 -5.26 13.54
CA LYS A 90 -7.69 -6.67 13.95
C LYS A 90 -9.07 -7.23 14.30
N GLY A 91 -9.39 -8.41 13.79
CA GLY A 91 -10.69 -9.05 14.03
C GLY A 91 -11.86 -8.45 13.24
N ALA A 92 -11.59 -7.65 12.19
CA ALA A 92 -12.62 -7.24 11.23
C ALA A 92 -13.41 -8.47 10.74
N LYS A 93 -14.74 -8.38 10.75
CA LYS A 93 -15.65 -9.44 10.32
C LYS A 93 -16.14 -9.13 8.90
N ASN A 94 -16.15 -10.15 8.05
CA ASN A 94 -16.57 -10.07 6.63
C ASN A 94 -16.12 -8.77 5.95
N PRO A 95 -14.80 -8.47 5.90
CA PRO A 95 -14.33 -7.20 5.36
C PRO A 95 -14.69 -7.07 3.88
N ILE A 96 -15.02 -5.87 3.44
CA ILE A 96 -15.34 -5.59 2.03
C ILE A 96 -14.22 -4.75 1.42
N VAL A 97 -13.87 -5.07 0.18
CA VAL A 97 -12.99 -4.26 -0.66
C VAL A 97 -13.78 -3.82 -1.88
N GLU A 98 -13.95 -2.52 -2.03
CA GLU A 98 -14.42 -1.93 -3.28
C GLU A 98 -13.22 -1.78 -4.21
N VAL A 99 -13.24 -2.45 -5.36
CA VAL A 99 -12.13 -2.40 -6.32
C VAL A 99 -12.48 -1.42 -7.44
N ASN A 100 -11.61 -0.43 -7.63
CA ASN A 100 -11.72 0.53 -8.71
C ASN A 100 -10.59 0.31 -9.72
N TYR A 101 -10.94 0.02 -10.97
CA TYR A 101 -9.99 0.01 -12.08
C TYR A 101 -9.97 1.40 -12.73
N GLU A 102 -8.87 2.14 -12.59
CA GLU A 102 -8.73 3.46 -13.22
C GLU A 102 -8.85 3.36 -14.74
N ASN A 103 -8.29 2.30 -15.34
CA ASN A 103 -8.52 1.97 -16.75
C ASN A 103 -9.83 1.17 -16.92
N ASN A 104 -10.95 1.80 -16.62
CA ASN A 104 -12.27 1.16 -16.59
C ASN A 104 -12.83 0.74 -17.96
N ARG A 105 -12.19 1.10 -19.07
CA ARG A 105 -12.61 0.72 -20.44
C ARG A 105 -11.64 -0.26 -21.10
N GLU A 106 -10.80 -0.92 -20.31
CA GLU A 106 -9.91 -1.96 -20.79
C GLU A 106 -10.69 -3.11 -21.43
N LEU A 107 -10.34 -3.43 -22.69
CA LEU A 107 -11.01 -4.47 -23.49
C LEU A 107 -10.24 -5.79 -23.47
N ASN A 108 -8.99 -5.79 -23.01
CA ASN A 108 -8.21 -7.01 -22.84
C ASN A 108 -8.50 -7.63 -21.46
N PHE A 109 -9.39 -8.63 -21.43
CA PHE A 109 -9.77 -9.32 -20.20
C PHE A 109 -8.60 -10.01 -19.46
N SER A 110 -7.53 -10.39 -20.15
CA SER A 110 -6.34 -10.92 -19.48
C SER A 110 -5.69 -9.86 -18.58
N ARG A 111 -5.78 -8.57 -18.93
CA ARG A 111 -5.32 -7.47 -18.08
C ARG A 111 -6.19 -7.31 -16.84
N HIS A 112 -7.51 -7.52 -16.94
CA HIS A 112 -8.38 -7.57 -15.75
C HIS A 112 -7.99 -8.71 -14.79
N GLY A 113 -7.61 -9.88 -15.32
CA GLY A 113 -7.09 -10.98 -14.50
C GLY A 113 -5.81 -10.60 -13.74
N VAL A 114 -4.89 -9.87 -14.40
CA VAL A 114 -3.69 -9.33 -13.76
C VAL A 114 -4.05 -8.31 -12.68
N TYR A 115 -4.97 -7.39 -12.95
CA TYR A 115 -5.42 -6.39 -11.99
C TYR A 115 -6.04 -7.02 -10.74
N ALA A 116 -6.99 -7.95 -10.91
CA ALA A 116 -7.59 -8.68 -9.80
C ALA A 116 -6.53 -9.44 -8.98
N THR A 117 -5.59 -10.11 -9.65
CA THR A 117 -4.48 -10.81 -8.99
C THR A 117 -3.63 -9.85 -8.16
N ASN A 118 -3.34 -8.66 -8.67
CA ASN A 118 -2.56 -7.66 -7.95
C ASN A 118 -3.30 -7.14 -6.71
N VAL A 119 -4.62 -6.98 -6.77
CA VAL A 119 -5.45 -6.62 -5.61
C VAL A 119 -5.35 -7.70 -4.53
N VAL A 120 -5.52 -8.97 -4.90
CA VAL A 120 -5.39 -10.10 -3.96
C VAL A 120 -4.00 -10.09 -3.32
N LYS A 121 -2.93 -9.97 -4.11
CA LYS A 121 -1.55 -9.91 -3.60
C LYS A 121 -1.31 -8.72 -2.66
N ALA A 122 -1.88 -7.55 -2.96
CA ALA A 122 -1.78 -6.39 -2.10
C ALA A 122 -2.48 -6.62 -0.74
N LEU A 123 -3.66 -7.24 -0.75
CA LEU A 123 -4.39 -7.61 0.47
C LEU A 123 -3.65 -8.68 1.28
N GLN A 124 -3.14 -9.72 0.63
CA GLN A 124 -2.32 -10.75 1.27
C GLN A 124 -1.07 -10.15 1.92
N LYS A 125 -0.36 -9.26 1.20
CA LYS A 125 0.82 -8.55 1.72
C LYS A 125 0.48 -7.65 2.90
N ARG A 126 -0.66 -6.94 2.87
CA ARG A 126 -1.04 -5.99 3.94
C ARG A 126 -1.68 -6.65 5.15
N TYR A 127 -2.39 -7.75 4.98
CA TYR A 127 -3.24 -8.34 6.02
C TYR A 127 -2.97 -9.82 6.34
N GLY A 128 -2.04 -10.47 5.63
CA GLY A 128 -1.63 -11.84 5.92
C GLY A 128 -2.73 -12.86 5.62
N ILE A 129 -3.64 -12.51 4.71
CA ILE A 129 -4.71 -13.39 4.20
C ILE A 129 -4.06 -14.56 3.46
N LYS A 130 -4.55 -15.78 3.70
CA LYS A 130 -3.96 -17.02 3.15
C LYS A 130 -4.90 -17.80 2.24
N LYS A 131 -6.18 -17.45 2.23
CA LYS A 131 -7.24 -18.09 1.45
C LYS A 131 -7.94 -17.01 0.64
#